data_AF-A0A7C5IEC5-F1
#
_entry.id   AF-A0A7C5IEC5-F1
#
_cell.length_a   1.000
_cell.length_b   1.000
_cell.length_c   1.000
_cell.angle_alpha   90.00
_cell.angle_beta   90.00
_cell.angle_gamma   90.00
#
_symmetry.space_group_name_H-M   'P 1'
#
loop_
_entity.id
_entity.type
_entity.pdbx_description
1 polymer ?
#
loop_
_entity_poly.entity_id
_entity_poly.type
_entity_poly.pdbx_seq_one_letter_code
_entity_poly.pdbx_strand_id
1 'polypeptide(L)'
;MALAAAIAIAWTDATGAAPKVLPPAAALDELIIPGIGTLKIPEGLETAEIKDLEKYVRESVKKAASDKPDKAGGKIAAPPGKRDGRQEKSLTDQVGLGQFNINGYQFAFEATDAYHLAWMFAFKDSREVSKRLAGFFANRLTDEQKAALVLLQQSMLNQIGNLNLIDPKTGSGMRVLDLDPLEFPLYGGRQAIAGGARALIAAENLKFPLYIQVHAFTIADRLTVIMFVTFDGERTFWDSVFKQIMQGFSPASLPEMPKA
;
A
#
# COMPACT_ATOMS: atom_id res chain seq x y z
N MET A 1 9.31 1.86 9.87
CA MET A 1 10.76 1.72 10.15
C MET A 1 11.16 0.26 10.27
N ALA A 2 10.44 -0.53 11.06
CA ALA A 2 10.83 -1.90 11.30
C ALA A 2 10.66 -2.79 10.04
N LEU A 3 9.55 -2.66 9.30
CA LEU A 3 9.32 -3.41 8.04
C LEU A 3 10.37 -3.10 6.95
N ALA A 4 10.90 -1.87 6.95
CA ALA A 4 11.95 -1.45 6.02
C ALA A 4 13.33 -2.04 6.38
N ALA A 5 13.56 -2.40 7.65
CA ALA A 5 14.82 -3.01 8.10
C ALA A 5 14.88 -4.53 7.80
N ALA A 6 13.72 -5.21 7.74
CA ALA A 6 13.64 -6.63 7.41
C ALA A 6 13.91 -6.93 5.91
N ILE A 7 13.63 -5.96 5.03
CA ILE A 7 13.74 -6.09 3.56
C ILE A 7 15.18 -5.94 3.07
N ALA A 8 16.08 -5.29 3.84
CA ALA A 8 17.43 -4.95 3.41
C ALA A 8 18.46 -6.10 3.46
N ILE A 9 18.07 -7.31 3.89
CA ILE A 9 19.02 -8.42 4.16
C ILE A 9 19.19 -9.39 2.97
N ALA A 10 18.34 -9.32 1.93
CA ALA A 10 18.35 -10.28 0.83
C ALA A 10 18.70 -9.65 -0.51
N TRP A 11 20.00 -9.44 -0.83
CA TRP A 11 20.47 -9.46 -2.22
C TRP A 11 21.99 -9.43 -2.40
N THR A 12 22.48 -10.26 -3.33
CA THR A 12 23.65 -10.02 -4.19
C THR A 12 23.43 -10.64 -5.57
N ASP A 13 23.59 -9.78 -6.58
CA ASP A 13 23.91 -9.93 -8.01
C ASP A 13 23.13 -10.89 -8.94
N ALA A 14 22.51 -10.32 -9.97
CA ALA A 14 22.86 -10.57 -11.39
C ALA A 14 22.15 -9.59 -12.35
N THR A 15 22.88 -9.04 -13.31
CA THR A 15 22.39 -8.20 -14.41
C THR A 15 22.32 -8.99 -15.72
N GLY A 16 21.25 -8.79 -16.49
CA GLY A 16 21.33 -8.68 -17.95
C GLY A 16 20.67 -9.77 -18.80
N ALA A 17 19.35 -9.77 -18.87
CA ALA A 17 18.60 -10.28 -20.03
C ALA A 17 17.25 -9.55 -20.17
N ALA A 18 16.78 -9.33 -21.39
CA ALA A 18 15.49 -8.72 -21.66
C ALA A 18 14.35 -9.61 -21.10
N PRO A 19 13.32 -9.03 -20.45
CA PRO A 19 12.27 -9.83 -19.82
C PRO A 19 11.51 -10.63 -20.89
N LYS A 20 11.54 -11.96 -20.77
CA LYS A 20 10.65 -12.84 -21.53
C LYS A 20 9.21 -12.48 -21.15
N VAL A 21 8.42 -12.14 -22.16
CA VAL A 21 6.97 -11.97 -22.03
C VAL A 21 6.39 -13.27 -21.48
N LEU A 22 5.69 -13.18 -20.34
CA LEU A 22 5.03 -14.32 -19.70
C LEU A 22 4.11 -15.03 -20.71
N PRO A 23 4.15 -16.37 -20.80
CA PRO A 23 3.21 -17.13 -21.62
C PRO A 23 1.77 -16.93 -21.11
N PRO A 24 0.75 -17.11 -21.98
CA PRO A 24 -0.65 -16.92 -21.60
C PRO A 24 -1.07 -17.94 -20.51
N ALA A 25 -1.79 -17.41 -19.51
CA ALA A 25 -2.10 -18.05 -18.23
C ALA A 25 -2.67 -19.48 -18.33
N ALA A 26 -1.94 -20.44 -17.75
CA ALA A 26 -2.45 -21.72 -17.28
C ALA A 26 -2.27 -21.81 -15.74
N ALA A 27 -3.10 -22.63 -15.10
CA ALA A 27 -3.24 -22.91 -13.65
C ALA A 27 -2.81 -21.78 -12.69
N LEU A 28 -3.79 -21.03 -12.18
CA LEU A 28 -3.56 -20.00 -11.17
C LEU A 28 -3.75 -20.62 -9.77
N ASP A 29 -2.73 -20.54 -8.93
CA ASP A 29 -2.87 -20.85 -7.50
C ASP A 29 -3.73 -19.78 -6.81
N GLU A 30 -4.38 -20.13 -5.72
CA GLU A 30 -5.25 -19.20 -4.99
C GLU A 30 -4.59 -18.74 -3.69
N LEU A 31 -4.42 -17.43 -3.55
CA LEU A 31 -4.00 -16.80 -2.30
C LEU A 31 -5.20 -16.23 -1.57
N ILE A 32 -5.56 -16.85 -0.45
CA ILE A 32 -6.67 -16.38 0.41
C ILE A 32 -6.12 -15.36 1.41
N ILE A 33 -6.66 -14.15 1.35
CA ILE A 33 -6.38 -13.07 2.29
C ILE A 33 -7.54 -12.97 3.30
N PRO A 34 -7.31 -13.31 4.58
CA PRO A 34 -8.37 -13.38 5.59
C PRO A 34 -9.23 -12.12 5.67
N GLY A 35 -10.54 -12.29 5.46
CA GLY A 35 -11.51 -11.20 5.53
C GLY A 35 -11.46 -10.17 4.39
N ILE A 36 -10.55 -10.34 3.42
CA ILE A 36 -10.44 -9.47 2.24
C ILE A 36 -10.93 -10.21 0.99
N GLY A 37 -10.41 -11.40 0.70
CA GLY A 37 -10.81 -12.15 -0.48
C GLY A 37 -9.72 -13.08 -0.99
N THR A 38 -9.89 -13.54 -2.22
CA THR A 38 -8.96 -14.45 -2.88
C THR A 38 -8.32 -13.75 -4.06
N LEU A 39 -7.00 -13.89 -4.19
CA LEU A 39 -6.24 -13.50 -5.37
C LEU A 39 -5.86 -14.74 -6.16
N LYS A 40 -5.81 -14.60 -7.49
CA LYS A 40 -5.24 -15.63 -8.36
C LYS A 40 -3.80 -15.30 -8.65
N ILE A 41 -2.92 -16.24 -8.32
CA ILE A 41 -1.48 -16.12 -8.41
C ILE A 41 -1.02 -16.73 -9.73
N PRO A 42 -0.30 -15.97 -10.59
CA PRO A 42 0.30 -16.50 -11.81
C PRO A 42 1.19 -17.71 -11.56
N GLU A 43 1.18 -18.66 -12.49
CA GLU A 43 2.10 -19.80 -12.47
C GLU A 43 3.56 -19.33 -12.38
N GLY A 44 4.36 -20.04 -11.58
CA GLY A 44 5.77 -19.70 -11.35
C GLY A 44 5.99 -18.58 -10.33
N LEU A 45 4.93 -17.93 -9.83
CA LEU A 45 5.05 -16.97 -8.74
C LEU A 45 5.02 -17.68 -7.39
N GLU A 46 6.17 -17.71 -6.72
CA GLU A 46 6.26 -18.20 -5.35
C GLU A 46 5.69 -17.16 -4.38
N THR A 47 4.95 -17.63 -3.37
CA THR A 47 4.36 -16.76 -2.35
C THR A 47 4.70 -17.24 -0.95
N ALA A 48 5.08 -16.30 -0.08
CA ALA A 48 5.39 -16.59 1.32
C ALA A 48 4.71 -15.56 2.23
N GLU A 49 3.96 -16.02 3.23
CA GLU A 49 3.35 -15.14 4.22
C GLU A 49 4.41 -14.57 5.19
N ILE A 50 4.35 -13.26 5.41
CA ILE A 50 5.15 -12.56 6.41
C ILE A 50 4.46 -12.71 7.76
N LYS A 51 4.80 -13.79 8.46
CA LYS A 51 4.26 -14.09 9.80
C LYS A 51 4.58 -12.97 10.78
N ASP A 52 3.67 -12.77 11.74
CA ASP A 52 3.78 -11.77 12.81
C ASP A 52 3.95 -10.30 12.34
N LEU A 53 3.67 -10.00 11.06
CA LEU A 53 3.77 -8.64 10.54
C LEU A 53 2.93 -7.64 11.36
N GLU A 54 1.69 -8.01 11.68
CA GLU A 54 0.80 -7.15 12.46
C GLU A 54 1.40 -6.84 13.84
N LYS A 55 1.91 -7.86 14.53
CA LYS A 55 2.57 -7.70 15.83
C LYS A 55 3.75 -6.73 15.71
N TYR A 56 4.60 -6.95 14.72
CA TYR A 56 5.77 -6.12 14.48
C TYR A 56 5.43 -4.65 14.17
N VAL A 57 4.44 -4.41 13.31
CA VAL A 57 3.95 -3.06 13.01
C VAL A 57 3.40 -2.42 14.28
N ARG A 58 2.58 -3.12 15.06
CA ARG A 58 2.02 -2.60 16.32
C ARG A 58 3.09 -2.27 17.35
N GLU A 59 4.07 -3.13 17.55
CA GLU A 59 5.19 -2.90 18.48
C GLU A 59 6.03 -1.70 18.04
N SER A 60 6.31 -1.57 16.75
CA SER A 60 7.06 -0.46 16.18
C SER A 60 6.36 0.87 16.36
N VAL A 61 5.04 0.88 16.13
CA VAL A 61 4.20 2.07 16.33
C VAL A 61 4.14 2.45 17.82
N LYS A 62 4.00 1.47 18.71
CA LYS A 62 4.05 1.72 20.17
C LYS A 62 5.39 2.32 20.60
N LYS A 63 6.51 1.77 20.11
CA LYS A 63 7.86 2.27 20.39
C LYS A 63 8.03 3.71 19.90
N ALA A 64 7.61 3.99 18.66
CA ALA A 64 7.66 5.35 18.10
C ALA A 64 6.77 6.35 18.87
N ALA A 65 5.67 5.90 19.47
CA ALA A 65 4.80 6.76 20.29
C ALA A 65 5.35 7.01 21.70
N SER A 66 6.12 6.06 22.27
CA SER A 66 6.77 6.23 23.58
C SER A 66 8.04 7.08 23.53
N ASP A 67 8.71 7.10 22.38
CA ASP A 67 9.85 7.99 22.12
C ASP A 67 9.31 9.42 21.90
N LYS A 68 9.24 10.21 22.98
CA LYS A 68 8.82 11.61 22.89
C LYS A 68 9.69 12.32 21.85
N PRO A 69 9.12 13.09 20.91
CA PRO A 69 9.92 13.95 20.06
C PRO A 69 10.59 14.98 20.97
N ASP A 70 11.92 14.96 21.03
CA ASP A 70 12.68 16.11 21.52
C ASP A 70 12.14 17.34 20.80
N LYS A 71 11.70 18.33 21.58
CA LYS A 71 11.17 19.60 21.08
C LYS A 71 12.25 20.35 20.30
N ALA A 72 12.42 20.02 19.03
CA ALA A 72 13.28 20.74 18.11
C ALA A 72 12.74 20.64 16.68
N GLY A 73 11.97 21.64 16.29
CA GLY A 73 11.93 22.17 14.92
C GLY A 73 11.12 21.40 13.88
N GLY A 74 9.88 21.83 13.66
CA GLY A 74 9.09 21.45 12.49
C GLY A 74 7.61 21.66 12.68
N LYS A 75 7.16 22.92 12.77
CA LYS A 75 5.72 23.22 12.68
C LYS A 75 5.25 22.83 11.28
N ILE A 76 4.60 21.67 11.15
CA ILE A 76 3.67 21.45 10.05
C ILE A 76 2.57 22.50 10.26
N ALA A 77 2.55 23.54 9.42
CA ALA A 77 1.55 24.58 9.48
C ALA A 77 0.19 23.97 9.09
N ALA A 78 -0.59 23.57 10.09
CA ALA A 78 -2.02 23.36 9.90
C ALA A 78 -2.65 24.70 9.42
N PRO A 79 -3.62 24.67 8.50
CA PRO A 79 -4.37 25.87 8.13
C PRO A 79 -4.95 26.53 9.39
N PRO A 80 -5.09 27.87 9.45
CA PRO A 80 -5.53 28.57 10.65
C PRO A 80 -7.01 28.30 10.93
N GLY A 81 -7.28 27.16 11.56
CA GLY A 81 -8.53 26.84 12.23
C GLY A 81 -8.36 27.04 13.73
N LYS A 82 -9.32 27.74 14.35
CA LYS A 82 -9.33 28.05 15.79
C LYS A 82 -8.99 26.80 16.62
N ARG A 83 -7.90 26.88 17.38
CA ARG A 83 -7.51 25.87 18.37
C ARG A 83 -8.46 25.95 19.56
N ASP A 84 -9.55 25.19 19.50
CA ASP A 84 -10.25 24.77 20.71
C ASP A 84 -9.44 23.65 21.37
N GLY A 85 -9.17 23.78 22.67
CA GLY A 85 -8.25 22.95 23.46
C GLY A 85 -8.61 21.47 23.59
N ARG A 86 -8.65 20.73 22.48
CA ARG A 86 -8.71 19.27 22.48
C ARG A 86 -7.30 18.70 22.54
N GLN A 87 -7.10 17.81 23.50
CA GLN A 87 -5.92 16.98 23.72
C GLN A 87 -5.25 16.57 22.40
N GLU A 88 -3.93 16.72 22.32
CA GLU A 88 -3.10 16.14 21.26
C GLU A 88 -3.37 14.64 21.21
N LYS A 89 -4.25 14.23 20.30
CA LYS A 89 -4.44 12.81 19.98
C LYS A 89 -3.08 12.27 19.55
N SER A 90 -2.69 11.14 20.14
CA SER A 90 -1.47 10.40 19.79
C SER A 90 -1.37 10.21 18.27
N LEU A 91 -0.15 10.18 17.71
CA LEU A 91 0.08 9.82 16.30
C LEU A 91 -0.60 8.49 15.93
N THR A 92 -0.75 7.56 16.88
CA THR A 92 -1.55 6.32 16.69
C THR A 92 -3.03 6.58 16.41
N ASP A 93 -3.60 7.59 17.05
CA ASP A 93 -5.01 7.97 16.91
C ASP A 93 -5.25 8.88 15.70
N GLN A 94 -4.21 9.62 15.28
CA GLN A 94 -4.25 10.48 14.09
C GLN A 94 -4.04 9.68 12.80
N VAL A 95 -3.17 8.65 12.81
CA VAL A 95 -2.88 7.80 11.64
C VAL A 95 -3.77 6.53 11.64
N GLY A 96 -4.44 6.21 12.75
CA GLY A 96 -5.42 5.11 12.83
C GLY A 96 -4.82 3.71 12.71
N LEU A 97 -3.49 3.55 12.73
CA LEU A 97 -2.82 2.27 12.46
C LEU A 97 -3.18 1.14 13.45
N GLY A 98 -3.68 1.47 14.65
CA GLY A 98 -4.15 0.49 15.62
C GLY A 98 -5.42 -0.27 15.22
N GLN A 99 -6.08 0.13 14.13
CA GLN A 99 -7.42 -0.31 13.75
C GLN A 99 -7.47 -1.11 12.44
N PHE A 100 -6.32 -1.47 11.86
CA PHE A 100 -6.28 -2.26 10.62
C PHE A 100 -5.89 -3.70 10.93
N ASN A 101 -6.55 -4.64 10.23
CA ASN A 101 -6.01 -5.98 10.05
C ASN A 101 -5.00 -5.91 8.90
N ILE A 102 -3.80 -6.44 9.10
CA ILE A 102 -2.69 -6.35 8.15
C ILE A 102 -2.20 -7.75 7.84
N ASN A 103 -2.22 -8.11 6.57
CA ASN A 103 -1.59 -9.32 6.04
C ASN A 103 -0.46 -8.92 5.09
N GLY A 104 0.66 -9.61 5.19
CA GLY A 104 1.84 -9.35 4.36
C GLY A 104 2.30 -10.61 3.67
N TYR A 105 2.72 -10.47 2.43
CA TYR A 105 3.21 -11.56 1.61
C TYR A 105 4.44 -11.10 0.83
N GLN A 106 5.41 -11.97 0.68
CA GLN A 106 6.49 -11.81 -0.28
C GLN A 106 6.16 -12.63 -1.53
N PHE A 107 6.44 -12.06 -2.68
CA PHE A 107 6.41 -12.74 -3.96
C PHE A 107 7.82 -12.86 -4.51
N ALA A 108 8.14 -14.03 -5.03
CA ALA A 108 9.37 -14.28 -5.76
C ALA A 108 9.05 -14.91 -7.11
N PHE A 109 9.71 -14.43 -8.16
CA PHE A 109 9.58 -15.01 -9.49
C PHE A 109 10.96 -15.23 -10.08
N GLU A 110 11.28 -16.47 -10.40
CA GLU A 110 12.52 -16.83 -11.08
C GLU A 110 12.32 -16.69 -12.59
N ALA A 111 12.97 -15.70 -13.20
CA ALA A 111 12.93 -15.49 -14.64
C ALA A 111 14.34 -15.55 -15.22
N THR A 112 14.57 -16.52 -16.11
CA THR A 112 15.80 -16.71 -16.89
C THR A 112 17.07 -16.93 -16.05
N ASP A 113 17.57 -15.90 -15.34
CA ASP A 113 18.76 -15.92 -14.49
C ASP A 113 18.66 -14.96 -13.28
N ALA A 114 17.47 -14.45 -12.97
CA ALA A 114 17.25 -13.48 -11.88
C ALA A 114 16.02 -13.83 -11.04
N TYR A 115 16.12 -13.52 -9.75
CA TYR A 115 14.96 -13.48 -8.85
C TYR A 115 14.39 -12.07 -8.81
N HIS A 116 13.16 -11.94 -9.27
CA HIS A 116 12.37 -10.74 -9.05
C HIS A 116 11.70 -10.83 -7.70
N LEU A 117 11.73 -9.74 -6.92
CA LEU A 117 11.11 -9.70 -5.59
C LEU A 117 10.07 -8.57 -5.49
N ALA A 118 8.96 -8.91 -4.85
CA ALA A 118 7.94 -7.95 -4.48
C ALA A 118 7.32 -8.31 -3.14
N TRP A 119 6.64 -7.34 -2.54
CA TRP A 119 5.86 -7.51 -1.33
C TRP A 119 4.45 -7.02 -1.56
N MET A 120 3.48 -7.75 -1.03
CA MET A 120 2.10 -7.34 -0.97
C MET A 120 1.70 -7.12 0.49
N PHE A 121 1.04 -6.00 0.74
CA PHE A 121 0.42 -5.68 2.02
C PHE A 121 -1.07 -5.43 1.81
N ALA A 122 -1.89 -6.21 2.50
CA ALA A 122 -3.33 -6.07 2.47
C ALA A 122 -3.80 -5.51 3.82
N PHE A 123 -4.53 -4.40 3.76
CA PHE A 123 -5.05 -3.69 4.92
C PHE A 123 -6.56 -3.68 4.86
N LYS A 124 -7.22 -3.98 5.98
CA LYS A 124 -8.67 -3.78 6.13
C LYS A 124 -8.96 -2.99 7.39
N ASP A 125 -9.69 -1.88 7.24
CA ASP A 125 -10.12 -1.07 8.38
C ASP A 125 -11.14 -1.86 9.22
N SER A 126 -11.00 -1.79 10.54
CA SER A 126 -11.97 -2.32 11.49
C SER A 126 -13.22 -1.44 11.62
N ARG A 127 -13.24 -0.26 11.01
CA ARG A 127 -14.39 0.64 10.98
C ARG A 127 -14.99 0.73 9.59
N GLU A 128 -16.29 1.00 9.57
CA GLU A 128 -16.98 1.36 8.34
C GLU A 128 -16.49 2.71 7.83
N VAL A 129 -16.46 2.83 6.51
CA VAL A 129 -16.14 4.07 5.80
C VAL A 129 -17.17 5.12 6.22
N SER A 130 -16.68 6.28 6.66
CA SER A 130 -17.56 7.38 7.06
C SER A 130 -18.51 7.77 5.92
N LYS A 131 -19.72 8.24 6.24
CA LYS A 131 -20.71 8.70 5.26
C LYS A 131 -20.14 9.73 4.26
N ARG A 132 -19.18 10.54 4.70
CA ARG A 132 -18.48 11.52 3.85
C ARG A 132 -17.63 10.87 2.76
N LEU A 133 -16.99 9.75 3.05
CA LEU A 133 -16.10 9.04 2.13
C LEU A 133 -16.82 7.92 1.37
N ALA A 134 -18.00 7.50 1.81
CA ALA A 134 -18.77 6.42 1.19
C ALA A 134 -19.02 6.66 -0.31
N GLY A 135 -19.21 7.91 -0.73
CA GLY A 135 -19.38 8.27 -2.15
C GLY A 135 -18.17 7.95 -3.03
N PHE A 136 -16.95 7.97 -2.49
CA PHE A 136 -15.72 7.64 -3.22
C PHE A 136 -15.41 6.14 -3.25
N PHE A 137 -16.20 5.33 -2.53
CA PHE A 137 -16.06 3.88 -2.49
C PHE A 137 -17.37 3.16 -2.80
N ALA A 138 -18.22 3.80 -3.60
CA ALA A 138 -19.39 3.16 -4.19
C ALA A 138 -18.96 2.05 -5.17
N ASN A 139 -19.83 1.10 -5.44
CA ASN A 139 -19.55 0.00 -6.39
C ASN A 139 -19.19 0.47 -7.79
N ARG A 140 -19.62 1.69 -8.17
CA ARG A 140 -19.23 2.40 -9.38
C ARG A 140 -19.13 3.89 -9.07
N LEU A 141 -18.07 4.53 -9.55
CA LEU A 141 -17.89 5.97 -9.45
C LEU A 141 -18.47 6.68 -10.67
N THR A 142 -19.13 7.82 -10.45
CA THR A 142 -19.52 8.73 -11.52
C THR A 142 -18.30 9.44 -12.08
N ASP A 143 -18.40 10.00 -13.29
CA ASP A 143 -17.29 10.72 -13.90
C ASP A 143 -16.93 12.00 -13.13
N GLU A 144 -17.90 12.64 -12.49
CA GLU A 144 -17.69 13.76 -11.56
C GLU A 144 -16.85 13.34 -10.35
N GLN A 145 -17.12 12.17 -9.78
CA GLN A 145 -16.35 11.64 -8.65
C GLN A 145 -14.92 11.27 -9.06
N LYS A 146 -14.74 10.66 -10.24
CA LYS A 146 -13.42 10.37 -10.80
C LYS A 146 -12.63 11.66 -11.03
N ALA A 147 -13.26 12.68 -11.63
CA ALA A 147 -12.63 13.98 -11.85
C ALA A 147 -12.22 14.64 -10.52
N ALA A 148 -13.06 14.57 -9.49
CA ALA A 148 -12.71 15.08 -8.16
C ALA A 148 -11.50 14.37 -7.54
N LEU A 149 -11.39 13.05 -7.71
CA LEU A 149 -10.23 12.28 -7.25
C LEU A 149 -8.96 12.62 -8.02
N VAL A 150 -9.05 12.83 -9.34
CA VAL A 150 -7.92 13.29 -10.16
C VAL A 150 -7.45 14.69 -9.73
N LEU A 151 -8.37 15.61 -9.46
CA LEU A 151 -8.02 16.95 -8.94
C LEU A 151 -7.37 16.87 -7.55
N LEU A 152 -7.84 15.97 -6.68
CA LEU A 152 -7.21 15.72 -5.39
C LEU A 152 -5.77 15.20 -5.57
N GLN A 153 -5.55 14.24 -6.48
CA GLN A 153 -4.21 13.76 -6.81
C GLN A 153 -3.31 14.87 -7.32
N GLN A 154 -3.78 15.72 -8.24
CA GLN A 154 -3.01 16.85 -8.75
C GLN A 154 -2.62 17.83 -7.63
N SER A 155 -3.53 18.08 -6.69
CA SER A 155 -3.22 18.87 -5.49
C SER A 155 -2.14 18.22 -4.63
N MET A 156 -2.13 16.88 -4.52
CA MET A 156 -1.08 16.15 -3.78
C MET A 156 0.27 16.21 -4.51
N LEU A 157 0.28 16.04 -5.83
CA LEU A 157 1.47 16.16 -6.68
C LEU A 157 2.14 17.54 -6.50
N ASN A 158 1.35 18.61 -6.49
CA ASN A 158 1.86 19.97 -6.25
C ASN A 158 2.48 20.16 -4.86
N GLN A 159 2.17 19.27 -3.92
CA GLN A 159 2.69 19.28 -2.55
C GLN A 159 3.73 18.18 -2.29
N ILE A 160 4.09 17.38 -3.29
CA ILE A 160 4.91 16.17 -3.10
C ILE A 160 6.31 16.51 -2.57
N GLY A 161 6.87 17.66 -2.95
CA GLY A 161 8.13 18.16 -2.40
C GLY A 161 8.11 18.41 -0.89
N ASN A 162 6.91 18.59 -0.31
CA ASN A 162 6.71 18.72 1.13
C ASN A 162 6.44 17.38 1.82
N LEU A 163 6.21 16.29 1.06
CA LEU A 163 6.02 14.92 1.57
C LEU A 163 7.37 14.21 1.76
N ASN A 164 8.30 14.90 2.43
CA ASN A 164 9.58 14.33 2.85
C ASN A 164 9.49 13.95 4.34
N LEU A 165 9.41 12.65 4.61
CA LEU A 165 9.32 12.08 5.95
C LEU A 165 10.67 11.52 6.42
N ILE A 166 11.78 12.02 5.88
CA ILE A 166 13.13 11.66 6.32
C ILE A 166 13.45 12.43 7.61
N ASP A 167 13.70 11.69 8.68
CA ASP A 167 14.18 12.24 9.93
C ASP A 167 15.61 12.78 9.74
N PRO A 168 15.84 14.09 9.95
CA PRO A 168 17.16 14.69 9.75
C PRO A 168 18.21 14.19 10.75
N LYS A 169 17.82 13.63 11.90
CA LYS A 169 18.75 13.09 12.90
C LYS A 169 19.30 11.72 12.50
N THR A 170 18.43 10.85 12.01
CA THR A 170 18.77 9.45 11.70
C THR A 170 19.03 9.23 10.21
N GLY A 171 18.72 10.20 9.35
CA GLY A 171 18.75 10.03 7.90
C GLY A 171 17.69 9.05 7.38
N SER A 172 16.83 8.55 8.26
CA SER A 172 15.89 7.47 7.95
C SER A 172 14.49 7.99 7.69
N GLY A 173 13.80 7.42 6.71
CA GLY A 173 12.41 7.74 6.42
C GLY A 173 12.04 7.46 4.98
N MET A 174 11.04 8.20 4.49
CA MET A 174 10.50 8.00 3.15
C MET A 174 10.29 9.35 2.48
N ARG A 175 10.62 9.42 1.19
CA ARG A 175 10.31 10.56 0.34
C ARG A 175 9.58 10.08 -0.89
N VAL A 176 8.39 10.60 -1.14
CA VAL A 176 7.69 10.34 -2.40
C VAL A 176 8.31 11.19 -3.50
N LEU A 177 8.65 10.56 -4.62
CA LEU A 177 9.32 11.18 -5.76
C LEU A 177 8.33 11.54 -6.86
N ASP A 178 7.35 10.67 -7.11
CA ASP A 178 6.37 10.82 -8.19
C ASP A 178 5.11 10.01 -7.89
N LEU A 179 3.99 10.36 -8.52
CA LEU A 179 2.73 9.60 -8.48
C LEU A 179 2.24 9.32 -9.90
N ASP A 180 1.91 8.07 -10.20
CA ASP A 180 1.28 7.71 -11.45
C ASP A 180 -0.19 8.16 -11.48
N PRO A 181 -0.77 8.46 -12.66
CA PRO A 181 -2.19 8.79 -12.78
C PRO A 181 -3.10 7.78 -12.10
N LEU A 182 -4.17 8.24 -11.45
CA LEU A 182 -5.19 7.35 -10.91
C LEU A 182 -5.89 6.56 -12.02
N GLU A 183 -6.04 5.26 -11.77
CA GLU A 183 -6.85 4.35 -12.55
C GLU A 183 -8.11 3.96 -11.74
N PHE A 184 -9.19 3.62 -12.44
CA PHE A 184 -10.46 3.21 -11.82
C PHE A 184 -10.91 1.83 -12.32
N PRO A 185 -10.17 0.75 -12.01
CA PRO A 185 -10.53 -0.59 -12.43
C PRO A 185 -11.69 -1.17 -11.60
N LEU A 186 -12.43 -2.11 -12.20
CA LEU A 186 -13.44 -2.92 -11.52
C LEU A 186 -12.88 -4.31 -11.25
N TYR A 187 -12.80 -4.70 -9.98
CA TYR A 187 -12.35 -6.03 -9.55
C TYR A 187 -13.45 -6.73 -8.77
N GLY A 188 -13.85 -7.94 -9.21
CA GLY A 188 -14.93 -8.69 -8.55
C GLY A 188 -16.22 -7.88 -8.37
N GLY A 189 -16.54 -6.98 -9.30
CA GLY A 189 -17.71 -6.08 -9.24
C GLY A 189 -17.58 -4.87 -8.32
N ARG A 190 -16.40 -4.63 -7.73
CA ARG A 190 -16.10 -3.46 -6.89
C ARG A 190 -15.22 -2.47 -7.64
N GLN A 191 -15.60 -1.19 -7.59
CA GLN A 191 -14.76 -0.10 -8.10
C GLN A 191 -13.58 0.10 -7.16
N ALA A 192 -12.37 -0.08 -7.69
CA ALA A 192 -11.16 0.33 -7.01
C ALA A 192 -10.70 1.70 -7.51
N ILE A 193 -10.05 2.43 -6.61
CA ILE A 193 -9.19 3.56 -6.91
C ILE A 193 -7.77 3.00 -6.88
N ALA A 194 -7.12 2.96 -8.03
CA ALA A 194 -5.78 2.43 -8.18
C ALA A 194 -4.80 3.55 -8.53
N GLY A 195 -3.56 3.45 -8.05
CA GLY A 195 -2.51 4.41 -8.37
C GLY A 195 -1.14 3.86 -8.03
N GLY A 196 -0.11 4.50 -8.56
CA GLY A 196 1.28 4.15 -8.31
C GLY A 196 2.05 5.32 -7.70
N ALA A 197 3.14 5.02 -7.00
CA ALA A 197 4.04 6.01 -6.45
C ALA A 197 5.47 5.52 -6.53
N ARG A 198 6.39 6.41 -6.93
CA ARG A 198 7.83 6.18 -6.78
C ARG A 198 8.26 6.79 -5.47
N ALA A 199 8.93 6.03 -4.62
CA ALA A 199 9.38 6.48 -3.31
C ALA A 199 10.85 6.13 -3.10
N LEU A 200 11.53 6.96 -2.34
CA LEU A 200 12.85 6.67 -1.81
C LEU A 200 12.71 6.35 -0.34
N ILE A 201 13.03 5.12 0.07
CA ILE A 201 13.23 4.80 1.48
C ILE A 201 14.70 5.03 1.80
N ALA A 202 14.94 5.82 2.84
CA ALA A 202 16.25 5.97 3.43
C ALA A 202 16.28 5.23 4.77
N ALA A 203 17.31 4.43 5.00
CA ALA A 203 17.59 3.82 6.28
C ALA A 203 19.07 4.09 6.59
N GLU A 204 19.32 5.01 7.51
CA GLU A 204 20.64 5.57 7.77
C GLU A 204 21.29 6.12 6.48
N ASN A 205 22.33 5.45 5.99
CA ASN A 205 23.05 5.83 4.76
C ASN A 205 22.59 5.05 3.52
N LEU A 206 21.70 4.06 3.68
CA LEU A 206 21.20 3.24 2.58
C LEU A 206 19.96 3.87 1.98
N LYS A 207 19.90 3.86 0.65
CA LYS A 207 18.83 4.46 -0.14
C LYS A 207 18.26 3.42 -1.08
N PHE A 208 16.98 3.12 -0.89
CA PHE A 208 16.26 2.11 -1.64
C PHE A 208 15.15 2.79 -2.45
N PRO A 209 15.31 2.93 -3.78
CA PRO A 209 14.24 3.40 -4.64
C PRO A 209 13.22 2.27 -4.79
N LEU A 210 11.98 2.54 -4.37
CA LEU A 210 10.87 1.61 -4.43
C LEU A 210 9.78 2.16 -5.33
N TYR A 211 9.05 1.24 -5.93
CA TYR A 211 7.79 1.50 -6.58
C TYR A 211 6.66 0.85 -5.79
N ILE A 212 5.59 1.60 -5.58
CA ILE A 212 4.44 1.20 -4.77
C ILE A 212 3.20 1.33 -5.63
N GLN A 213 2.46 0.24 -5.83
CA GLN A 213 1.14 0.25 -6.45
C GLN A 213 0.08 0.03 -5.37
N VAL A 214 -0.98 0.82 -5.39
CA VAL A 214 -2.04 0.77 -4.38
C VAL A 214 -3.39 0.61 -5.06
N HIS A 215 -4.22 -0.28 -4.54
CA HIS A 215 -5.61 -0.47 -4.92
C HIS A 215 -6.49 -0.32 -3.68
N ALA A 216 -7.33 0.71 -3.65
CA ALA A 216 -8.24 1.00 -2.55
C ALA A 216 -9.70 0.80 -2.97
N PHE A 217 -10.47 0.06 -2.17
CA PHE A 217 -11.88 -0.24 -2.40
C PHE A 217 -12.59 -0.60 -1.07
N THR A 218 -13.87 -0.96 -1.12
CA THR A 218 -14.64 -1.37 0.07
C THR A 218 -15.06 -2.83 0.03
N ILE A 219 -14.98 -3.49 1.19
CA ILE A 219 -15.56 -4.81 1.46
C ILE A 219 -16.31 -4.73 2.77
N ALA A 220 -17.60 -5.08 2.75
CA ALA A 220 -18.48 -4.94 3.92
C ALA A 220 -18.42 -3.52 4.52
N ASP A 221 -18.51 -2.52 3.65
CA ASP A 221 -18.44 -1.08 3.97
C ASP A 221 -17.18 -0.64 4.71
N ARG A 222 -16.13 -1.46 4.73
CA ARG A 222 -14.83 -1.16 5.34
C ARG A 222 -13.80 -0.88 4.27
N LEU A 223 -12.97 0.14 4.48
CA LEU A 223 -11.87 0.46 3.58
C LEU A 223 -10.91 -0.73 3.54
N THR A 224 -10.65 -1.21 2.35
CA THR A 224 -9.65 -2.23 2.06
C THR A 224 -8.62 -1.64 1.10
N VAL A 225 -7.35 -1.88 1.39
CA VAL A 225 -6.23 -1.46 0.56
C VAL A 225 -5.34 -2.66 0.30
N ILE A 226 -5.08 -2.95 -0.97
CA ILE A 226 -4.03 -3.87 -1.38
C ILE A 226 -2.89 -3.02 -1.95
N MET A 227 -1.71 -3.18 -1.39
CA MET A 227 -0.51 -2.45 -1.77
C MET A 227 0.54 -3.45 -2.23
N PHE A 228 1.10 -3.24 -3.41
CA PHE A 228 2.28 -3.94 -3.89
C PHE A 228 3.48 -3.03 -3.83
N VAL A 229 4.62 -3.57 -3.45
CA VAL A 229 5.89 -2.85 -3.29
C VAL A 229 6.98 -3.66 -3.96
N THR A 230 7.80 -3.01 -4.78
CA THR A 230 9.00 -3.62 -5.39
C THR A 230 10.08 -2.56 -5.53
N PHE A 231 11.26 -2.94 -5.99
CA PHE A 231 12.28 -1.98 -6.40
C PHE A 231 11.84 -1.22 -7.64
N ASP A 232 12.15 0.08 -7.69
CA ASP A 232 11.73 0.95 -8.79
C ASP A 232 12.27 0.47 -10.15
N GLY A 233 13.44 -0.17 -10.18
CA GLY A 233 14.02 -0.77 -11.39
C GLY A 233 13.27 -2.00 -11.92
N GLU A 234 12.50 -2.69 -11.08
CA GLU A 234 11.73 -3.89 -11.45
C GLU A 234 10.27 -3.58 -11.80
N ARG A 235 9.87 -2.31 -11.72
CA ARG A 235 8.51 -1.84 -11.96
C ARG A 235 7.88 -2.43 -13.23
N THR A 236 8.59 -2.36 -14.36
CA THR A 236 8.05 -2.79 -15.66
C THR A 236 7.67 -4.27 -15.67
N PHE A 237 8.48 -5.11 -15.00
CA PHE A 237 8.18 -6.53 -14.86
C PHE A 237 6.93 -6.71 -13.99
N TRP A 238 6.96 -6.13 -12.80
CA TRP A 238 5.93 -6.34 -11.77
C TRP A 238 4.58 -5.67 -12.08
N ASP A 239 4.54 -4.54 -12.79
CA ASP A 239 3.30 -3.87 -13.19
C ASP A 239 2.37 -4.83 -13.96
N SER A 240 2.94 -5.67 -14.83
CA SER A 240 2.18 -6.66 -15.59
C SER A 240 1.65 -7.78 -14.69
N VAL A 241 2.47 -8.26 -13.75
CA VAL A 241 2.15 -9.35 -12.83
C VAL A 241 1.08 -8.90 -11.82
N PHE A 242 1.24 -7.73 -11.21
CA PHE A 242 0.27 -7.16 -10.27
C PHE A 242 -1.08 -6.92 -10.92
N LYS A 243 -1.11 -6.46 -12.19
CA LYS A 243 -2.36 -6.34 -12.95
C LYS A 243 -3.05 -7.68 -13.13
N GLN A 244 -2.33 -8.75 -13.47
CA GLN A 244 -2.91 -10.10 -13.57
C GLN A 244 -3.46 -10.60 -12.23
N ILE A 245 -2.69 -10.44 -11.15
CA ILE A 245 -3.10 -10.81 -9.79
C ILE A 245 -4.41 -10.11 -9.41
N MET A 246 -4.48 -8.78 -9.60
CA MET A 246 -5.65 -7.99 -9.27
C MET A 246 -6.85 -8.27 -10.18
N GLN A 247 -6.63 -8.59 -11.47
CA GLN A 247 -7.71 -9.05 -12.35
C GLN A 247 -8.33 -10.37 -11.88
N GLY A 248 -7.54 -11.22 -11.23
CA GLY A 248 -8.00 -12.45 -10.59
C GLY A 248 -8.68 -12.25 -9.24
N PHE A 249 -8.75 -11.03 -8.71
CA PHE A 249 -9.29 -10.77 -7.37
C PHE A 249 -10.79 -11.07 -7.27
N SER A 250 -11.14 -11.86 -6.25
CA SER A 250 -12.51 -12.10 -5.83
C SER A 250 -12.68 -11.65 -4.37
N PRO A 251 -13.51 -10.63 -4.06
CA PRO A 251 -13.72 -10.18 -2.69
C PRO A 251 -14.36 -11.28 -1.84
N ALA A 252 -14.02 -11.30 -0.55
CA ALA A 252 -14.68 -12.18 0.41
C ALA A 252 -16.19 -11.93 0.39
N SER A 253 -16.99 -13.01 0.29
CA SER A 253 -18.44 -12.91 0.36
C SER A 253 -18.85 -12.24 1.67
N LEU A 254 -19.79 -11.31 1.59
CA LEU A 254 -20.51 -10.85 2.79
C LEU A 254 -21.17 -12.07 3.43
N PRO A 255 -21.26 -12.18 4.77
CA PRO A 255 -22.28 -13.03 5.35
C PRO A 255 -23.61 -12.62 4.71
N GLU A 256 -24.32 -13.58 4.11
CA GLU A 256 -25.66 -13.32 3.58
C GLU A 256 -26.47 -12.65 4.70
N MET A 257 -26.96 -11.43 4.45
CA MET A 257 -27.87 -10.83 5.41
C MET A 257 -29.08 -11.77 5.51
N PRO A 258 -29.53 -12.13 6.74
CA PRO A 258 -30.75 -12.88 6.89
C PRO A 258 -31.85 -12.13 6.15
N LYS A 259 -32.53 -12.81 5.22
CA LYS A 259 -33.70 -12.26 4.55
C LYS A 259 -34.69 -11.86 5.65
N ALA A 260 -34.96 -10.56 5.73
CA ALA A 260 -35.99 -10.01 6.61
C ALA A 260 -37.37 -10.55 6.23
#